data_AF-A0A2E6PS73-F1
#
_entry.id   AF-A0A2E6PS73-F1
#
_cell.length_a   1.000
_cell.length_b   1.000
_cell.length_c   1.000
_cell.angle_alpha   90.00
_cell.angle_beta   90.00
_cell.angle_gamma   90.00
#
_symmetry.space_group_name_H-M   'P 1'
#
loop_
_entity.id
_entity.type
_entity.pdbx_description
1 polymer ?
#
loop_
_entity_poly.entity_id
_entity_poly.type
_entity_poly.pdbx_seq_one_letter_code
_entity_poly.pdbx_strand_id
1 'polypeptide(L)'
;MTKNKLKNYIDKARDNIEEDRAATKTLLMNLMKFMATSDDRHREVGLVAAKYLETLQRSNEQLVKIAALIQKQDRSASGISEEDKQELFDLINQEVE
;
A
#
# COMPACT_ATOMS: atom_id res chain seq x y z
N MET A 1 -6.51 15.44 10.73
CA MET A 1 -7.41 14.30 10.40
C MET A 1 -7.44 13.34 11.58
N THR A 2 -8.60 12.83 11.99
CA THR A 2 -8.68 11.81 13.04
C THR A 2 -8.03 10.50 12.56
N LYS A 3 -7.24 9.81 13.43
CA LYS A 3 -6.51 8.56 13.09
C LYS A 3 -7.39 7.53 12.39
N ASN A 4 -8.66 7.45 12.78
CA ASN A 4 -9.66 6.53 12.20
C ASN A 4 -10.02 6.86 10.74
N LYS A 5 -10.08 8.14 10.36
CA LYS A 5 -10.32 8.55 8.97
C LYS A 5 -9.15 8.17 8.07
N LEU A 6 -7.92 8.34 8.56
CA LEU A 6 -6.71 7.99 7.79
C LEU A 6 -6.64 6.48 7.51
N LYS A 7 -6.89 5.65 8.54
CA LYS A 7 -6.96 4.19 8.38
C LYS A 7 -8.01 3.78 7.34
N ASN A 8 -9.21 4.35 7.41
CA ASN A 8 -10.26 4.10 6.42
C ASN A 8 -9.85 4.48 4.98
N TYR A 9 -9.07 5.56 4.80
CA TYR A 9 -8.56 5.92 3.47
C TYR A 9 -7.49 4.96 2.97
N ILE A 10 -6.62 4.48 3.88
CA ILE A 10 -5.60 3.48 3.55
C ILE A 10 -6.24 2.16 3.13
N ASP A 11 -7.25 1.70 3.88
CA ASP A 11 -7.97 0.46 3.58
C ASP A 11 -8.70 0.57 2.24
N LYS A 12 -9.44 1.66 2.00
CA LYS A 12 -10.09 1.91 0.70
C LYS A 12 -9.10 1.99 -0.46
N ALA A 13 -7.94 2.62 -0.24
CA ALA A 13 -6.91 2.71 -1.27
C ALA A 13 -6.34 1.33 -1.59
N ARG A 14 -6.12 0.48 -0.58
CA ARG A 14 -5.71 -0.90 -0.76
C ARG A 14 -6.75 -1.70 -1.55
N ASP A 15 -8.02 -1.62 -1.16
CA ASP A 15 -9.10 -2.37 -1.82
C ASP A 15 -9.21 -1.98 -3.31
N ASN A 16 -9.20 -0.67 -3.61
CA ASN A 16 -9.20 -0.19 -4.99
C ASN A 16 -8.00 -0.75 -5.79
N ILE A 17 -6.80 -0.78 -5.19
CA ILE A 17 -5.62 -1.33 -5.85
C ILE A 17 -5.80 -2.83 -6.12
N GLU A 18 -6.35 -3.60 -5.17
CA GLU A 18 -6.58 -5.04 -5.33
C GLU A 18 -7.62 -5.31 -6.45
N GLU A 19 -8.69 -4.54 -6.51
CA GLU A 19 -9.71 -4.62 -7.56
C GLU A 19 -9.12 -4.30 -8.96
N ASP A 20 -8.37 -3.21 -9.08
CA ASP A 20 -7.72 -2.80 -10.34
C ASP A 20 -6.73 -3.86 -10.84
N ARG A 21 -6.00 -4.50 -9.92
CA ARG A 21 -5.10 -5.62 -10.26
C ARG A 21 -5.87 -6.83 -10.76
N ALA A 22 -6.98 -7.18 -10.10
CA ALA A 22 -7.79 -8.33 -10.49
C ALA A 22 -8.37 -8.14 -11.90
N ALA A 23 -8.90 -6.94 -12.18
CA ALA A 23 -9.38 -6.56 -13.50
C ALA A 23 -8.26 -6.63 -14.55
N THR A 24 -7.12 -5.99 -14.27
CA THR A 24 -5.97 -5.94 -15.19
C THR A 24 -5.40 -7.33 -15.46
N LYS A 25 -5.28 -8.18 -14.44
CA LYS A 25 -4.81 -9.57 -14.58
C LYS A 25 -5.75 -10.39 -15.46
N THR A 26 -7.06 -10.19 -15.31
CA THR A 26 -8.07 -10.85 -16.14
C THR A 26 -7.92 -10.43 -17.61
N LEU A 27 -7.80 -9.13 -17.87
CA LEU A 27 -7.57 -8.60 -19.22
C LEU A 27 -6.26 -9.13 -19.83
N LEU A 28 -5.18 -9.16 -19.05
CA LEU A 28 -3.89 -9.68 -19.49
C LEU A 28 -3.97 -11.18 -19.83
N MET A 29 -4.62 -11.99 -18.99
CA MET A 29 -4.80 -13.42 -19.28
C MET A 29 -5.59 -13.66 -20.57
N ASN A 30 -6.66 -12.88 -20.80
CA ASN A 30 -7.43 -12.97 -22.03
C ASN A 30 -6.60 -12.56 -23.25
N LEU A 31 -5.78 -11.52 -23.11
CA LEU A 31 -4.87 -11.06 -24.16
C LEU A 31 -3.79 -12.11 -24.47
N MET A 32 -3.22 -12.75 -23.45
CA MET A 32 -2.23 -13.82 -23.62
C MET A 32 -2.82 -15.05 -24.32
N LYS A 33 -4.06 -15.44 -23.97
CA LYS A 33 -4.78 -16.49 -24.70
C LYS A 33 -5.00 -16.12 -26.16
N PHE A 34 -5.33 -14.87 -26.46
CA PHE A 34 -5.48 -14.38 -27.83
C PHE A 34 -4.15 -14.41 -28.60
N MET A 35 -3.05 -13.99 -27.97
CA MET A 35 -1.71 -14.02 -28.59
C MET A 35 -1.26 -15.44 -28.93
N ALA A 36 -1.55 -16.42 -28.05
CA ALA A 36 -1.14 -17.82 -28.25
C ALA A 36 -1.78 -18.51 -29.48
N THR A 37 -2.71 -17.86 -30.18
CA THR A 37 -3.38 -18.43 -31.37
C THR A 37 -2.65 -18.18 -32.69
N SER A 38 -1.78 -17.17 -32.78
CA SER A 38 -0.97 -16.90 -33.98
C SER A 38 0.15 -15.91 -33.67
N ASP A 39 1.35 -16.16 -34.22
CA ASP A 39 2.54 -15.33 -34.00
C ASP A 39 2.36 -13.88 -34.49
N ASP A 40 1.57 -13.64 -35.55
CA ASP A 40 1.31 -12.29 -36.06
C ASP A 40 0.59 -11.39 -35.05
N ARG A 41 -0.18 -12.00 -34.12
CA ARG A 41 -0.97 -11.26 -33.12
C ARG A 41 -0.10 -10.66 -32.03
N HIS A 42 1.11 -11.18 -31.79
CA HIS A 42 2.05 -10.60 -30.84
C HIS A 42 2.42 -9.16 -31.22
N ARG A 43 2.56 -8.87 -32.51
CA ARG A 43 2.87 -7.52 -33.00
C ARG A 43 1.70 -6.56 -32.80
N GLU A 44 0.47 -7.05 -32.97
CA GLU A 44 -0.74 -6.23 -32.86
C GLU A 44 -1.08 -5.87 -31.41
N VAL A 45 -0.94 -6.82 -30.48
CA VAL A 45 -1.42 -6.64 -29.11
C VAL A 45 -0.32 -6.56 -28.05
N GLY A 46 0.95 -6.68 -28.45
CA GLY A 46 2.10 -6.56 -27.54
C GLY A 46 2.15 -5.22 -26.81
N LEU A 47 1.80 -4.12 -27.48
CA LEU A 47 1.70 -2.79 -26.86
C LEU A 47 0.59 -2.73 -25.79
N VAL A 48 -0.53 -3.41 -26.03
CA VAL A 48 -1.64 -3.48 -25.07
C VAL A 48 -1.23 -4.31 -23.85
N ALA A 49 -0.53 -5.44 -24.07
CA ALA A 49 0.01 -6.26 -22.99
C ALA A 49 1.00 -5.48 -22.13
N ALA A 50 1.90 -4.71 -22.76
CA ALA A 50 2.84 -3.84 -22.07
C ALA A 50 2.12 -2.80 -21.18
N LYS A 51 1.00 -2.24 -21.63
CA LYS A 51 0.21 -1.30 -20.83
C LYS A 51 -0.43 -1.97 -19.62
N TYR A 52 -0.94 -3.19 -19.74
CA TYR A 52 -1.46 -3.93 -18.58
C TYR A 52 -0.36 -4.26 -17.57
N LEU A 53 0.83 -4.65 -18.04
CA LEU A 53 1.99 -4.86 -17.18
C LEU A 53 2.45 -3.58 -16.47
N GLU A 54 2.46 -2.45 -17.19
CA GLU A 54 2.76 -1.13 -16.62
C GLU A 54 1.77 -0.74 -15.51
N THR A 55 0.47 -0.98 -15.72
CA THR A 55 -0.56 -0.76 -14.68
C THR A 55 -0.31 -1.63 -13.45
N LEU A 56 0.03 -2.92 -13.63
CA LEU A 56 0.38 -3.82 -12.52
C LEU A 56 1.64 -3.36 -11.77
N GLN A 57 2.65 -2.85 -12.49
CA GLN A 57 3.85 -2.28 -11.87
C GLN A 57 3.52 -1.03 -11.04
N ARG A 58 2.75 -0.09 -11.60
CA ARG A 58 2.29 1.12 -10.88
C ARG A 58 1.50 0.77 -9.62
N SER A 59 0.68 -0.28 -9.70
CA SER A 59 -0.03 -0.84 -8.54
C SER A 59 0.94 -1.38 -7.47
N ASN A 60 2.02 -2.06 -7.85
CA ASN A 60 3.05 -2.48 -6.88
C ASN A 60 3.70 -1.27 -6.20
N GLU A 61 4.03 -0.22 -6.96
CA GLU A 61 4.59 1.02 -6.40
C GLU A 61 3.63 1.70 -5.41
N GLN A 62 2.33 1.67 -5.68
CA GLN A 62 1.31 2.20 -4.76
C GLN A 62 1.23 1.40 -3.46
N LEU A 63 1.28 0.06 -3.51
CA LEU A 63 1.30 -0.78 -2.31
C LEU A 63 2.53 -0.50 -1.43
N VAL A 64 3.70 -0.32 -2.05
CA VAL A 64 4.93 0.05 -1.32
C VAL A 64 4.76 1.41 -0.62
N LYS A 65 4.15 2.39 -1.29
CA LYS A 65 3.86 3.71 -0.68
C LYS A 65 2.89 3.59 0.49
N ILE A 66 1.83 2.79 0.37
CA ILE A 66 0.90 2.52 1.47
C ILE A 66 1.62 1.87 2.64
N ALA A 67 2.44 0.84 2.40
CA ALA A 67 3.22 0.19 3.44
C ALA A 67 4.16 1.15 4.17
N ALA A 68 4.82 2.06 3.43
CA ALA A 68 5.66 3.09 4.02
C ALA A 68 4.88 4.09 4.90
N LEU A 69 3.66 4.46 4.49
CA LEU A 69 2.78 5.33 5.29
C LEU A 69 2.34 4.66 6.60
N ILE A 70 1.96 3.38 6.54
CA ILE A 70 1.60 2.59 7.73
C ILE A 70 2.80 2.49 8.68
N GLN A 71 3.98 2.12 8.16
CA GLN A 71 5.19 2.02 8.98
C GLN A 71 5.56 3.35 9.66
N LYS A 72 5.37 4.49 8.97
CA LYS A 72 5.62 5.82 9.55
C LYS A 72 4.61 6.16 10.65
N GLN A 73 3.37 5.71 10.52
CA GLN A 73 2.36 5.89 11.56
C GLN A 73 2.76 5.17 12.86
N ASP A 74 3.27 3.94 12.75
CA ASP A 74 3.69 3.15 13.92
C ASP A 74 4.86 3.81 14.67
N ARG A 75 5.82 4.41 13.94
CA ARG A 75 6.94 5.16 14.56
C ARG A 75 6.51 6.44 15.27
N SER A 76 5.32 6.97 14.99
CA SER A 76 4.79 8.17 15.65
C SER A 76 4.36 7.91 17.10
N ALA A 77 4.32 6.65 17.52
CA ALA A 77 4.01 6.24 18.89
C ALA A 77 5.23 6.26 19.84
N SER A 78 6.44 6.60 19.35
CA SER A 78 7.67 6.67 20.17
C SER A 78 7.79 7.97 20.96
N GLY A 79 6.80 8.29 21.78
CA GLY A 79 6.88 9.36 22.80
C GLY A 79 6.65 8.78 24.19
N ILE A 80 7.24 9.40 25.21
CA ILE A 80 6.96 9.10 26.63
C ILE A 80 5.45 9.25 26.82
N SER A 81 4.76 8.17 27.19
CA SER A 81 3.32 8.19 27.46
C SER A 81 3.01 9.10 28.66
N GLU A 82 1.76 9.52 28.84
CA GLU A 82 1.42 10.30 30.05
C GLU A 82 1.66 9.49 31.33
N GLU A 83 1.51 8.17 31.27
CA GLU A 83 1.85 7.25 32.35
C GLU A 83 3.36 7.25 32.62
N ASP A 84 4.19 7.12 31.58
CA ASP A 84 5.65 7.20 31.70
C ASP A 84 6.10 8.59 32.23
N LYS A 85 5.40 9.68 31.87
CA LYS A 85 5.69 11.02 32.41
C LYS A 85 5.35 11.10 33.89
N GLN A 86 4.25 10.51 34.31
CA GLN A 86 3.83 10.51 35.70
C GLN A 86 4.79 9.69 36.56
N GLU A 87 5.19 8.50 36.10
CA GLU A 87 6.22 7.70 36.76
C GLU A 87 7.57 8.43 36.83
N LEU A 88 7.99 9.11 35.76
CA LEU A 88 9.20 9.92 35.77
C LEU A 88 9.11 11.09 36.76
N PHE A 89 7.95 11.74 36.87
CA PHE A 89 7.71 12.81 37.84
C PHE A 89 7.82 12.30 39.28
N ASP A 90 7.23 11.14 39.55
CA ASP A 90 7.26 10.53 40.88
C ASP A 90 8.67 10.07 41.26
N LEU A 91 9.43 9.51 40.31
CA LEU A 91 10.83 9.10 40.51
C LEU A 91 11.74 10.29 40.83
N ILE A 92 11.59 11.40 40.11
CA ILE A 92 12.37 12.63 40.33
C ILE A 92 12.04 13.24 41.70
N ASN A 93 10.77 13.23 42.11
CA ASN A 93 10.36 13.77 43.40
C ASN A 93 10.85 12.91 44.58
N GLN A 94 11.08 11.61 44.39
CA GLN A 94 11.64 10.74 45.42
C GLN A 94 13.13 10.96 45.68
N GLU A 95 13.90 11.49 44.73
CA GLU A 95 15.32 11.81 44.92
C GLU A 95 15.57 13.15 45.63
N VAL A 96 14.52 13.96 45.85
CA VAL A 96 14.63 15.32 46.43
C VAL A 96 14.29 15.36 47.94
N GLU A 97 14.01 14.20 48.57
CA GLU A 97 13.96 14.03 50.04
C GLU A 97 15.23 13.36 50.58
#